data_AF-A0A6A7LFU3-F1
#
_entry.id   AF-A0A6A7LFU3-F1
#
_cell.length_a   1.000
_cell.length_b   1.000
_cell.length_c   1.000
_cell.angle_alpha   90.00
_cell.angle_beta   90.00
_cell.angle_gamma   90.00
#
_symmetry.space_group_name_H-M   'P 1'
#
loop_
_entity.id
_entity.type
_entity.pdbx_description
1 polymer ?
#
loop_
_entity_poly.entity_id
_entity_poly.type
_entity_poly.pdbx_seq_one_letter_code
_entity_poly.pdbx_strand_id
1 'polypeptide(L)'
;MPLEKGSLILLDYTAKIKDTDNIIETTIEEDAKESGTHDPSRNYEPKLISVGEGWVLKGLDEALSTANEGDKMNVEISPDKGFGERDPSKIRMIPQRKLGDKADEVSIGDEIEIEKRKGIVRYVGSGRVQLDFNHRYAGRVLLYNINVVKKIQTDDEKVKSLTRRWIPLKDDKIKFEIKSPILELFLPEETFLLDGIQIIKGAVSNEIFKYVPSITSVKFIEEYATRENVKKDNNADEQEGKKVEEQEGKKVEEKEGKKVEEKEGKKVEEKEGKKVEEKEGKKVEEKEGKKVEEQKKK
;
A
#
# COMPACT_ATOMS: atom_id res chain seq x y z
N MET A 1 12.60 10.56 -23.89
CA MET A 1 13.38 9.42 -24.41
C MET A 1 12.75 8.18 -23.85
N PRO A 2 12.54 7.14 -24.66
CA PRO A 2 11.86 5.93 -24.23
C PRO A 2 12.59 5.29 -23.04
N LEU A 3 11.82 4.64 -22.15
CA LEU A 3 12.36 4.00 -20.97
C LEU A 3 13.18 2.77 -21.37
N GLU A 4 14.47 2.79 -21.03
CA GLU A 4 15.37 1.68 -21.29
C GLU A 4 15.12 0.52 -20.31
N LYS A 5 15.44 -0.70 -20.74
CA LYS A 5 15.38 -1.89 -19.87
C LYS A 5 16.25 -1.68 -18.62
N GLY A 6 15.69 -1.96 -17.45
CA GLY A 6 16.30 -1.72 -16.15
C GLY A 6 16.11 -0.30 -15.60
N SER A 7 15.42 0.58 -16.32
CA SER A 7 15.02 1.89 -15.78
C SER A 7 14.04 1.69 -14.63
N LEU A 8 14.33 2.33 -13.50
CA LEU A 8 13.41 2.40 -12.36
C LEU A 8 12.45 3.57 -12.55
N ILE A 9 11.16 3.31 -12.39
CA ILE A 9 10.10 4.31 -12.52
C ILE A 9 9.11 4.21 -11.37
N LEU A 10 8.45 5.33 -11.07
CA LEU A 10 7.24 5.38 -10.28
C LEU A 10 6.04 5.38 -11.22
N LEU A 11 5.17 4.38 -11.06
CA LEU A 11 4.03 4.14 -11.93
C LEU A 11 2.73 4.19 -11.14
N ASP A 12 1.84 5.08 -11.53
CA ASP A 12 0.43 4.98 -11.15
C ASP A 12 -0.33 4.14 -12.17
N TYR A 13 -1.25 3.33 -11.70
CA TYR A 13 -2.13 2.58 -12.58
C TYR A 13 -3.47 2.21 -11.94
N THR A 14 -4.46 2.04 -12.79
CA THR A 14 -5.69 1.33 -12.50
C THR A 14 -5.89 0.23 -13.53
N ALA A 15 -6.01 -1.00 -13.04
CA ALA A 15 -6.21 -2.19 -13.85
C ALA A 15 -7.68 -2.60 -13.77
N LYS A 16 -8.29 -2.85 -14.92
CA LYS A 16 -9.70 -3.24 -15.07
C LYS A 16 -9.85 -4.46 -15.96
N ILE A 17 -10.96 -5.19 -15.81
CA ILE A 17 -11.37 -6.22 -16.78
C ILE A 17 -12.09 -5.52 -17.94
N LYS A 18 -11.61 -5.71 -19.18
CA LYS A 18 -12.11 -4.99 -20.37
C LYS A 18 -13.63 -5.11 -20.57
N ASP A 19 -14.19 -6.31 -20.34
CA ASP A 19 -15.60 -6.58 -20.64
C ASP A 19 -16.56 -6.01 -19.59
N THR A 20 -16.12 -5.87 -18.34
CA THR A 20 -17.00 -5.51 -17.22
C THR A 20 -16.67 -4.16 -16.59
N ASP A 21 -15.55 -3.55 -16.99
CA ASP A 21 -14.95 -2.35 -16.37
C ASP A 21 -14.67 -2.47 -14.86
N ASN A 22 -14.70 -3.70 -14.33
CA ASN A 22 -14.43 -3.95 -12.91
C ASN A 22 -12.95 -3.71 -12.63
N ILE A 23 -12.65 -2.84 -11.66
CA ILE A 23 -11.29 -2.62 -11.16
C ILE A 23 -10.81 -3.87 -10.42
N ILE A 24 -9.61 -4.32 -10.76
CA ILE A 24 -8.94 -5.48 -10.12
C ILE A 24 -7.82 -5.05 -9.18
N GLU A 25 -7.16 -3.94 -9.48
CA GLU A 25 -6.05 -3.39 -8.72
C GLU A 25 -5.86 -1.92 -9.12
N THR A 26 -5.49 -1.07 -8.16
CA THR A 26 -5.11 0.31 -8.43
C THR A 26 -4.08 0.82 -7.42
N THR A 27 -3.29 1.81 -7.82
CA THR A 27 -2.45 2.65 -6.95
C THR A 27 -3.15 3.94 -6.53
N ILE A 28 -4.33 4.23 -7.08
CA ILE A 28 -5.08 5.47 -6.88
C ILE A 28 -6.17 5.23 -5.82
N GLU A 29 -6.15 6.02 -4.75
CA GLU A 29 -7.07 5.82 -3.62
C GLU A 29 -8.54 6.04 -4.00
N GLU A 30 -8.81 7.03 -4.85
CA GLU A 30 -10.17 7.37 -5.31
C GLU A 30 -10.81 6.20 -6.07
N ASP A 31 -10.08 5.63 -7.04
CA ASP A 31 -10.50 4.46 -7.80
C ASP A 31 -10.74 3.24 -6.89
N ALA A 32 -9.93 3.07 -5.84
CA ALA A 32 -10.11 2.01 -4.86
C ALA A 32 -11.39 2.18 -4.04
N LYS A 33 -11.74 3.42 -3.68
CA LYS A 33 -13.00 3.74 -2.98
C LYS A 33 -14.20 3.51 -3.88
N GLU A 34 -14.14 3.95 -5.14
CA GLU A 34 -15.21 3.76 -6.12
C GLU A 34 -15.51 2.28 -6.38
N SER A 35 -14.47 1.46 -6.47
CA SER A 35 -14.61 0.01 -6.69
C SER A 35 -14.92 -0.80 -5.44
N GLY A 36 -14.95 -0.18 -4.25
CA GLY A 36 -15.16 -0.87 -2.98
C GLY A 36 -13.99 -1.76 -2.56
N THR A 37 -12.80 -1.60 -3.16
CA THR A 37 -11.58 -2.34 -2.82
C THR A 37 -10.60 -1.49 -1.99
N HIS A 38 -11.07 -0.41 -1.37
CA HIS A 38 -10.25 0.45 -0.53
C HIS A 38 -9.82 -0.28 0.74
N ASP A 39 -8.52 -0.24 1.01
CA ASP A 39 -7.93 -0.74 2.25
C ASP A 39 -7.37 0.45 3.04
N PRO A 40 -7.96 0.81 4.19
CA PRO A 40 -7.48 1.91 5.02
C PRO A 40 -6.06 1.75 5.57
N SER A 41 -5.53 0.52 5.60
CA SER A 41 -4.16 0.23 6.03
C SER A 41 -3.13 0.41 4.91
N ARG A 42 -3.58 0.50 3.66
CA ARG A 42 -2.73 0.63 2.48
C ARG A 42 -2.44 2.11 2.19
N ASN A 43 -1.18 2.43 1.94
CA ASN A 43 -0.80 3.71 1.36
C ASN A 43 -0.93 3.62 -0.17
N TYR A 44 -1.78 4.46 -0.76
CA TYR A 44 -2.04 4.51 -2.19
C TYR A 44 -1.08 5.49 -2.84
N GLU A 45 -0.06 4.97 -3.51
CA GLU A 45 1.02 5.75 -4.09
C GLU A 45 1.61 5.09 -5.33
N PRO A 46 2.35 5.85 -6.15
CA PRO A 46 3.02 5.32 -7.33
C PRO A 46 3.93 4.15 -6.97
N LYS A 47 3.75 3.03 -7.68
CA LYS A 47 4.49 1.80 -7.45
C LYS A 47 5.84 1.85 -8.15
N LEU A 48 6.90 1.46 -7.43
CA LEU A 48 8.23 1.31 -8.03
C LEU A 48 8.27 0.09 -8.97
N ILE A 49 8.56 0.32 -10.24
CA ILE A 49 8.69 -0.70 -11.28
C ILE A 49 10.06 -0.60 -11.96
N SER A 50 10.64 -1.76 -12.29
CA SER A 50 11.79 -1.88 -13.18
C SER A 50 11.33 -2.31 -14.57
N VAL A 51 11.57 -1.48 -15.57
CA VAL A 51 11.09 -1.68 -16.94
C VAL A 51 11.83 -2.84 -17.62
N GLY A 52 11.08 -3.77 -18.22
CA GLY A 52 11.62 -4.90 -18.98
C GLY A 52 12.22 -6.01 -18.12
N GLU A 53 11.89 -6.06 -16.84
CA GLU A 53 12.42 -7.02 -15.87
C GLU A 53 11.36 -7.94 -15.25
N GLY A 54 10.11 -7.89 -15.74
CA GLY A 54 9.05 -8.79 -15.30
C GLY A 54 8.54 -8.50 -13.89
N TRP A 55 8.66 -7.26 -13.41
CA TRP A 55 8.08 -6.82 -12.13
C TRP A 55 6.56 -6.68 -12.20
N VAL A 56 6.03 -6.60 -13.42
CA VAL A 56 4.61 -6.50 -13.74
C VAL A 56 4.24 -7.52 -14.81
N LEU A 57 2.95 -7.61 -15.15
CA LEU A 57 2.47 -8.46 -16.24
C LEU A 57 3.22 -8.17 -17.53
N LYS A 58 3.54 -9.22 -18.29
CA LYS A 58 4.35 -9.14 -19.52
C LYS A 58 3.82 -8.08 -20.49
N GLY A 59 2.51 -8.00 -20.68
CA GLY A 59 1.90 -7.01 -21.58
C GLY A 59 2.09 -5.56 -21.11
N LEU A 60 2.09 -5.32 -19.80
CA LEU A 60 2.37 -4.01 -19.24
C LEU A 60 3.85 -3.66 -19.37
N ASP A 61 4.73 -4.63 -19.10
CA ASP A 61 6.18 -4.44 -19.16
C ASP A 61 6.64 -4.12 -20.61
N GLU A 62 6.06 -4.80 -21.60
CA GLU A 62 6.27 -4.51 -23.02
C GLU A 62 5.80 -3.09 -23.38
N ALA A 63 4.63 -2.66 -22.90
CA ALA A 63 4.12 -1.31 -23.18
C ALA A 63 5.01 -0.21 -22.57
N LEU A 64 5.48 -0.41 -21.34
CA LEU A 64 6.34 0.53 -20.63
C LEU A 64 7.68 0.78 -21.35
N SER A 65 8.20 -0.20 -22.10
CA SER A 65 9.43 -0.03 -22.90
C SER A 65 9.32 1.03 -24.00
N THR A 66 8.09 1.36 -24.42
CA THR A 66 7.81 2.39 -25.42
C THR A 66 7.38 3.73 -24.81
N ALA A 67 7.14 3.76 -23.50
CA ALA A 67 6.71 4.93 -22.76
C ALA A 67 7.87 5.87 -22.42
N ASN A 68 7.53 7.11 -22.09
CA ASN A 68 8.39 8.13 -21.53
C ASN A 68 7.89 8.54 -20.13
N GLU A 69 8.74 9.22 -19.38
CA GLU A 69 8.34 9.91 -18.16
C GLU A 69 7.25 10.95 -18.44
N GLY A 70 6.19 10.95 -17.63
CA GLY A 70 5.00 11.79 -17.78
C GLY A 70 3.90 11.21 -18.68
N ASP A 71 4.16 10.11 -19.39
CA ASP A 71 3.17 9.53 -20.31
C ASP A 71 1.98 8.94 -19.56
N LYS A 72 0.79 9.20 -20.11
CA LYS A 72 -0.46 8.54 -19.73
C LYS A 72 -0.95 7.69 -20.89
N MET A 73 -1.23 6.41 -20.64
CA MET A 73 -1.66 5.50 -21.70
C MET A 73 -2.61 4.44 -21.18
N ASN A 74 -3.44 3.95 -22.09
CA ASN A 74 -4.34 2.82 -21.85
C ASN A 74 -3.76 1.61 -22.58
N VAL A 75 -3.37 0.60 -21.82
CA VAL A 75 -2.71 -0.61 -22.31
C VAL A 75 -3.68 -1.77 -22.23
N GLU A 76 -3.98 -2.38 -23.36
CA GLU A 76 -4.75 -3.61 -23.42
C GLU A 76 -3.83 -4.82 -23.30
N ILE A 77 -4.08 -5.67 -22.29
CA ILE A 77 -3.30 -6.86 -22.01
C ILE A 77 -4.17 -8.09 -22.30
N SER A 78 -3.79 -8.83 -23.33
CA SER A 78 -4.39 -10.11 -23.68
C SER A 78 -4.08 -11.19 -22.62
N PRO A 79 -4.87 -12.28 -22.53
CA PRO A 79 -4.67 -13.27 -21.48
C PRO A 79 -3.27 -13.91 -21.51
N ASP A 80 -2.73 -14.22 -22.70
CA ASP A 80 -1.38 -14.77 -22.88
C ASP A 80 -0.25 -13.84 -22.36
N LYS A 81 -0.49 -12.52 -22.32
CA LYS A 81 0.42 -11.51 -21.77
C LYS A 81 0.07 -11.07 -20.34
N GLY A 82 -1.02 -11.59 -19.78
CA GLY A 82 -1.52 -11.30 -18.44
C GLY A 82 -1.49 -12.54 -17.55
N PHE A 83 -2.67 -12.99 -17.10
CA PHE A 83 -2.82 -14.12 -16.17
C PHE A 83 -2.89 -15.50 -16.84
N GLY A 84 -2.60 -15.57 -18.14
CA GLY A 84 -2.66 -16.78 -18.95
C GLY A 84 -4.06 -17.08 -19.48
N GLU A 85 -4.09 -17.98 -20.47
CA GLU A 85 -5.33 -18.55 -20.97
C GLU A 85 -6.03 -19.40 -19.91
N ARG A 86 -7.35 -19.39 -19.94
CA ARG A 86 -8.15 -20.21 -19.02
C ARG A 86 -8.13 -21.66 -19.50
N ASP A 87 -7.59 -22.54 -18.66
CA ASP A 87 -7.42 -23.95 -18.99
C ASP A 87 -8.70 -24.75 -18.61
N PRO A 88 -9.43 -25.32 -19.59
CA PRO A 88 -10.63 -26.11 -19.29
C PRO A 88 -10.34 -27.36 -18.45
N SER A 89 -9.13 -27.91 -18.50
CA SER A 89 -8.75 -29.09 -17.72
C SER A 89 -8.64 -28.80 -16.22
N LYS A 90 -8.47 -27.53 -15.85
CA LYS A 90 -8.48 -27.05 -14.46
C LYS A 90 -9.89 -26.76 -13.94
N ILE A 91 -10.94 -27.03 -14.73
CA ILE A 91 -12.32 -26.96 -14.28
C ILE A 91 -12.80 -28.38 -13.97
N ARG A 92 -13.11 -28.67 -12.72
CA ARG A 92 -13.47 -30.02 -12.26
C ARG A 92 -14.86 -30.05 -11.64
N MET A 93 -15.59 -31.12 -11.93
CA MET A 93 -16.83 -31.46 -11.22
C MET A 93 -16.51 -32.33 -10.01
N ILE A 94 -16.92 -31.89 -8.83
CA ILE A 94 -16.67 -32.57 -7.56
C ILE A 94 -18.01 -32.85 -6.87
N PRO A 95 -18.22 -34.05 -6.29
CA PRO A 95 -19.39 -34.31 -5.46
C PRO A 95 -19.45 -33.33 -4.29
N GLN A 96 -20.60 -32.71 -4.06
CA GLN A 96 -20.79 -31.67 -3.03
C GLN A 96 -20.40 -32.18 -1.63
N ARG A 97 -20.65 -33.46 -1.33
CA ARG A 97 -20.25 -34.12 -0.08
C ARG A 97 -18.75 -34.09 0.23
N LYS A 98 -17.88 -33.92 -0.78
CA LYS A 98 -16.43 -33.81 -0.56
C LYS A 98 -16.00 -32.47 0.02
N LEU A 99 -16.90 -31.50 0.09
CA LEU A 99 -16.69 -30.18 0.70
C LEU A 99 -16.75 -30.21 2.23
N GLY A 100 -17.12 -31.36 2.82
CA GLY A 100 -17.25 -31.52 4.27
C GLY A 100 -18.48 -30.79 4.83
N ASP A 101 -18.38 -30.33 6.07
CA ASP A 101 -19.52 -29.79 6.81
C ASP A 101 -20.08 -28.49 6.22
N LYS A 102 -19.29 -27.76 5.43
CA LYS A 102 -19.70 -26.50 4.76
C LYS A 102 -20.33 -26.72 3.39
N ALA A 103 -20.56 -27.97 2.99
CA ALA A 103 -21.06 -28.32 1.66
C ALA A 103 -22.37 -27.62 1.27
N ASP A 104 -23.26 -27.41 2.24
CA ASP A 104 -24.58 -26.82 2.02
C ASP A 104 -24.59 -25.27 2.03
N GLU A 105 -23.48 -24.66 2.45
CA GLU A 105 -23.31 -23.20 2.51
C GLU A 105 -22.67 -22.64 1.22
N VAL A 106 -22.18 -23.51 0.33
CA VAL A 106 -21.41 -23.11 -0.85
C VAL A 106 -22.29 -22.45 -1.91
N SER A 107 -21.88 -21.26 -2.33
CA SER A 107 -22.51 -20.43 -3.36
C SER A 107 -21.61 -20.21 -4.57
N ILE A 108 -22.21 -19.81 -5.70
CA ILE A 108 -21.46 -19.46 -6.91
C ILE A 108 -20.59 -18.22 -6.63
N GLY A 109 -19.31 -18.29 -6.97
CA GLY A 109 -18.34 -17.23 -6.74
C GLY A 109 -17.46 -17.46 -5.50
N ASP A 110 -17.86 -18.36 -4.61
CA ASP A 110 -17.06 -18.70 -3.42
C ASP A 110 -15.71 -19.28 -3.81
N GLU A 111 -14.68 -18.88 -3.07
CA GLU A 111 -13.35 -19.47 -3.17
C GLU A 111 -13.20 -20.54 -2.09
N ILE A 112 -13.00 -21.78 -2.53
CA ILE A 112 -12.90 -22.93 -1.64
C ILE A 112 -11.58 -23.66 -1.84
N GLU A 113 -11.05 -24.23 -0.77
CA GLU A 113 -9.81 -25.02 -0.81
C GLU A 113 -10.12 -26.52 -0.74
N ILE A 114 -9.69 -27.26 -1.77
CA ILE A 114 -9.82 -28.72 -1.84
C ILE A 114 -8.47 -29.29 -2.29
N GLU A 115 -8.01 -30.35 -1.62
CA GLU A 115 -6.72 -30.98 -1.96
C GLU A 115 -5.55 -29.96 -1.95
N LYS A 116 -5.60 -28.98 -1.02
CA LYS A 116 -4.66 -27.84 -0.92
C LYS A 116 -4.61 -26.93 -2.16
N ARG A 117 -5.67 -26.95 -2.98
CA ARG A 117 -5.83 -26.09 -4.14
C ARG A 117 -7.05 -25.22 -3.93
N LYS A 118 -6.88 -23.91 -4.08
CA LYS A 118 -7.99 -22.97 -4.10
C LYS A 118 -8.67 -22.99 -5.47
N GLY A 119 -9.99 -23.03 -5.47
CA GLY A 119 -10.80 -23.00 -6.67
C GLY A 119 -12.06 -22.17 -6.46
N ILE A 120 -12.53 -21.54 -7.52
CA ILE A 120 -13.74 -20.71 -7.51
C ILE A 120 -14.93 -21.55 -7.95
N VAL A 121 -16.01 -21.48 -7.19
CA VAL A 121 -17.27 -22.18 -7.49
C VAL A 121 -17.93 -21.53 -8.70
N ARG A 122 -18.16 -22.32 -9.75
CA ARG A 122 -18.80 -21.88 -11.00
C ARG A 122 -20.25 -22.33 -11.12
N TYR A 123 -20.60 -23.43 -10.45
CA TYR A 123 -21.91 -24.02 -10.49
C TYR A 123 -22.12 -24.88 -9.24
N VAL A 124 -23.31 -24.80 -8.66
CA VAL A 124 -23.78 -25.68 -7.57
C VAL A 124 -25.12 -26.24 -8.01
N GLY A 125 -25.24 -27.56 -8.07
CA GLY A 125 -26.52 -28.18 -8.41
C GLY A 125 -26.42 -29.69 -8.59
N SER A 126 -27.55 -30.36 -8.39
CA SER A 126 -27.67 -31.82 -8.53
C SER A 126 -26.66 -32.60 -7.65
N GLY A 127 -26.37 -32.10 -6.44
CA GLY A 127 -25.39 -32.70 -5.52
C GLY A 127 -23.93 -32.64 -6.00
N ARG A 128 -23.63 -31.80 -7.00
CA ARG A 128 -22.29 -31.61 -7.55
C ARG A 128 -21.94 -30.13 -7.60
N VAL A 129 -20.65 -29.85 -7.49
CA VAL A 129 -20.10 -28.49 -7.55
C VAL A 129 -19.02 -28.45 -8.63
N GLN A 130 -19.10 -27.46 -9.51
CA GLN A 130 -18.06 -27.19 -10.50
C GLN A 130 -17.08 -26.18 -9.93
N LEU A 131 -15.80 -26.56 -9.87
CA LEU A 131 -14.73 -25.71 -9.37
C LEU A 131 -13.76 -25.37 -10.48
N ASP A 132 -13.38 -24.11 -10.54
CA ASP A 132 -12.33 -23.63 -11.41
C ASP A 132 -11.06 -23.35 -10.61
N PHE A 133 -10.01 -24.10 -10.92
CA PHE A 133 -8.68 -23.95 -10.32
C PHE A 133 -7.73 -23.07 -11.14
N ASN A 134 -8.22 -22.35 -12.15
CA ASN A 134 -7.45 -21.32 -12.83
C ASN A 134 -7.22 -20.09 -11.94
N HIS A 135 -6.29 -19.22 -12.34
CA HIS A 135 -6.20 -17.88 -11.77
C HIS A 135 -7.54 -17.13 -11.95
N ARG A 136 -7.94 -16.32 -10.95
CA ARG A 136 -9.22 -15.58 -10.93
C ARG A 136 -9.48 -14.78 -12.22
N TYR A 137 -8.43 -14.26 -12.83
CA TYR A 137 -8.47 -13.44 -14.04
C TYR A 137 -7.95 -14.14 -15.31
N ALA A 138 -7.75 -15.47 -15.28
CA ALA A 138 -7.32 -16.22 -16.46
C ALA A 138 -8.36 -16.13 -17.60
N GLY A 139 -7.89 -16.02 -18.83
CA GLY A 139 -8.72 -15.85 -20.04
C GLY A 139 -9.43 -14.50 -20.14
N ARG A 140 -9.11 -13.53 -19.27
CA ARG A 140 -9.65 -12.16 -19.33
C ARG A 140 -8.67 -11.23 -20.03
N VAL A 141 -9.20 -10.33 -20.84
CA VAL A 141 -8.47 -9.17 -21.34
C VAL A 141 -8.53 -8.08 -20.29
N LEU A 142 -7.39 -7.48 -19.98
CA LEU A 142 -7.28 -6.40 -19.00
C LEU A 142 -7.02 -5.06 -19.69
N LEU A 143 -7.53 -3.99 -19.11
CA LEU A 143 -7.20 -2.61 -19.48
C LEU A 143 -6.43 -1.98 -18.32
N TYR A 144 -5.22 -1.54 -18.59
CA TYR A 144 -4.38 -0.80 -17.66
C TYR A 144 -4.33 0.66 -18.07
N ASN A 145 -4.95 1.53 -17.27
CA ASN A 145 -4.78 2.97 -17.39
C ASN A 145 -3.56 3.33 -16.55
N ILE A 146 -2.47 3.72 -17.19
CA ILE A 146 -1.20 3.99 -16.51
C ILE A 146 -0.77 5.44 -16.65
N ASN A 147 -0.01 5.91 -15.67
CA ASN A 147 0.61 7.21 -15.60
C ASN A 147 2.06 7.03 -15.10
N VAL A 148 3.04 7.26 -15.98
CA VAL A 148 4.46 7.19 -15.62
C VAL A 148 4.83 8.48 -14.88
N VAL A 149 4.78 8.45 -13.55
CA VAL A 149 4.91 9.64 -12.71
C VAL A 149 6.32 10.22 -12.78
N LYS A 150 7.32 9.36 -12.61
CA LYS A 150 8.71 9.80 -12.51
C LYS A 150 9.67 8.69 -12.94
N LYS A 151 10.73 9.04 -13.66
CA LYS A 151 11.90 8.17 -13.86
C LYS A 151 12.91 8.44 -12.75
N ILE A 152 13.30 7.40 -12.03
CA ILE A 152 14.28 7.49 -10.95
C ILE A 152 15.69 7.50 -11.55
N GLN A 153 16.45 8.56 -11.30
CA GLN A 153 17.75 8.78 -11.94
C GLN A 153 18.92 8.77 -10.95
N THR A 154 18.79 9.46 -9.81
CA THR A 154 19.89 9.62 -8.85
C THR A 154 20.07 8.37 -8.00
N ASP A 155 21.31 8.11 -7.58
CA ASP A 155 21.62 6.96 -6.74
C ASP A 155 20.89 7.04 -5.38
N ASP A 156 20.74 8.23 -4.81
CA ASP A 156 19.97 8.45 -3.58
C ASP A 156 18.50 8.05 -3.73
N GLU A 157 17.83 8.46 -4.81
CA GLU A 157 16.44 8.09 -5.07
C GLU A 157 16.30 6.58 -5.30
N LYS A 158 17.24 5.97 -6.03
CA LYS A 158 17.24 4.51 -6.24
C LYS A 158 17.38 3.77 -4.91
N VAL A 159 18.35 4.15 -4.08
CA VAL A 159 18.57 3.53 -2.76
C VAL A 159 17.31 3.64 -1.92
N LYS A 160 16.71 4.83 -1.86
CA LYS A 160 15.48 5.07 -1.11
C LYS A 160 14.31 4.22 -1.62
N SER A 161 14.03 4.27 -2.92
CA SER A 161 12.90 3.54 -3.52
C SER A 161 13.07 2.02 -3.42
N LEU A 162 14.26 1.49 -3.67
CA LEU A 162 14.55 0.05 -3.57
C LEU A 162 14.44 -0.43 -2.13
N THR A 163 14.94 0.34 -1.15
CA THR A 163 14.79 0.00 0.27
C THR A 163 13.32 -0.04 0.68
N ARG A 164 12.56 0.99 0.31
CA ARG A 164 11.12 1.12 0.63
C ARG A 164 10.28 -0.01 0.06
N ARG A 165 10.65 -0.53 -1.11
CA ARG A 165 9.94 -1.64 -1.75
C ARG A 165 9.95 -2.92 -0.89
N TRP A 166 11.01 -3.15 -0.12
CA TRP A 166 11.14 -4.36 0.71
C TRP A 166 10.86 -4.11 2.19
N ILE A 167 11.19 -2.92 2.69
CA ILE A 167 11.00 -2.54 4.08
C ILE A 167 9.93 -1.45 4.10
N PRO A 168 8.73 -1.72 4.66
CA PRO A 168 7.59 -0.80 4.65
C PRO A 168 7.81 0.37 5.64
N LEU A 169 8.77 1.23 5.31
CA LEU A 169 9.09 2.45 6.04
C LEU A 169 8.51 3.66 5.34
N LYS A 170 8.22 4.68 6.14
CA LYS A 170 8.00 6.02 5.62
C LYS A 170 9.31 6.63 5.16
N ASP A 171 9.20 7.53 4.19
CA ASP A 171 10.32 8.18 3.53
C ASP A 171 11.28 8.92 4.48
N ASP A 172 10.76 9.48 5.57
CA ASP A 172 11.50 10.20 6.62
C ASP A 172 12.34 9.28 7.51
N LYS A 173 11.98 7.99 7.59
CA LYS A 173 12.68 7.01 8.43
C LYS A 173 13.78 6.24 7.70
N ILE A 174 13.88 6.38 6.37
CA ILE A 174 14.92 5.74 5.58
C ILE A 174 16.15 6.64 5.60
N LYS A 175 17.04 6.40 6.58
CA LYS A 175 18.31 7.11 6.71
C LYS A 175 19.44 6.29 6.10
N PHE A 176 20.27 6.91 5.26
CA PHE A 176 21.42 6.26 4.65
C PHE A 176 22.51 7.24 4.27
N GLU A 177 23.73 6.72 4.12
CA GLU A 177 24.89 7.46 3.63
C GLU A 177 25.58 6.66 2.51
N ILE A 178 25.76 7.29 1.35
CA ILE A 178 26.52 6.69 0.24
C ILE A 178 27.99 7.13 0.34
N LYS A 179 28.83 6.27 0.91
CA LYS A 179 30.30 6.40 0.96
C LYS A 179 30.93 5.49 -0.08
N SER A 180 30.63 5.75 -1.37
CA SER A 180 31.01 4.89 -2.50
C SER A 180 32.45 4.35 -2.37
N PRO A 181 32.66 3.01 -2.40
CA PRO A 181 31.73 1.99 -2.89
C PRO A 181 30.82 1.36 -1.81
N ILE A 182 30.74 1.97 -0.62
CA ILE A 182 29.99 1.45 0.53
C ILE A 182 28.70 2.26 0.73
N LEU A 183 27.57 1.58 0.86
CA LEU A 183 26.31 2.14 1.34
C LEU A 183 26.11 1.77 2.80
N GLU A 184 25.85 2.77 3.65
CA GLU A 184 25.46 2.58 5.04
C GLU A 184 23.96 2.87 5.18
N LEU A 185 23.15 1.84 5.45
CA LEU A 185 21.71 1.92 5.67
C LEU A 185 21.43 1.82 7.18
N PHE A 186 20.83 2.87 7.74
CA PHE A 186 20.45 2.90 9.15
C PHE A 186 19.02 2.38 9.28
N LEU A 187 18.89 1.24 9.96
CA LEU A 187 17.61 0.60 10.16
C LEU A 187 16.96 1.15 11.44
N PRO A 188 15.72 1.67 11.37
CA PRO A 188 15.01 2.09 12.56
C PRO A 188 14.54 0.88 13.38
N GLU A 189 14.39 1.05 14.70
CA GLU A 189 14.08 -0.03 15.66
C GLU A 189 12.85 -0.86 15.28
N GLU A 190 11.84 -0.22 14.68
CA GLU A 190 10.62 -0.88 14.19
C GLU A 190 10.86 -1.94 13.11
N THR A 191 12.03 -1.93 12.46
CA THR A 191 12.38 -2.92 11.43
C THR A 191 13.08 -4.16 11.98
N PHE A 192 13.61 -4.11 13.20
CA PHE A 192 14.50 -5.16 13.74
C PHE A 192 13.77 -6.50 13.90
N LEU A 193 12.47 -6.44 14.18
CA LEU A 193 11.63 -7.60 14.41
C LEU A 193 10.75 -7.95 13.20
N LEU A 194 10.99 -7.35 12.04
CA LEU A 194 10.26 -7.72 10.82
C LEU A 194 10.55 -9.18 10.45
N ASP A 195 9.47 -9.92 10.19
CA ASP A 195 9.56 -11.32 9.76
C ASP A 195 10.42 -11.42 8.49
N GLY A 196 11.46 -12.24 8.56
CA GLY A 196 12.37 -12.45 7.43
C GLY A 196 13.33 -11.28 7.15
N ILE A 197 13.57 -10.36 8.09
CA ILE A 197 14.45 -9.19 7.89
C ILE A 197 15.82 -9.52 7.31
N GLN A 198 16.44 -10.66 7.66
CA GLN A 198 17.74 -11.05 7.11
C GLN A 198 17.67 -11.41 5.61
N ILE A 199 16.57 -12.03 5.19
CA ILE A 199 16.30 -12.32 3.77
C ILE A 199 16.06 -11.01 3.02
N ILE A 200 15.29 -10.11 3.63
CA ILE A 200 15.01 -8.77 3.10
C ILE A 200 16.30 -7.98 2.90
N LYS A 201 17.21 -7.95 3.88
CA LYS A 201 18.54 -7.31 3.75
C LYS A 201 19.31 -7.83 2.53
N GLY A 202 19.33 -9.15 2.34
CA GLY A 202 19.93 -9.77 1.15
C GLY A 202 19.26 -9.32 -0.16
N ALA A 203 17.93 -9.28 -0.19
CA ALA A 203 17.17 -8.85 -1.36
C ALA A 203 17.43 -7.37 -1.71
N VAL A 204 17.38 -6.48 -0.72
CA VAL A 204 17.72 -5.05 -0.87
C VAL A 204 19.15 -4.93 -1.40
N SER A 205 20.12 -5.63 -0.81
CA SER A 205 21.52 -5.55 -1.23
C SER A 205 21.70 -5.93 -2.70
N ASN A 206 21.09 -7.04 -3.12
CA ASN A 206 21.16 -7.50 -4.51
C ASN A 206 20.54 -6.50 -5.50
N GLU A 207 19.43 -5.86 -5.14
CA GLU A 207 18.84 -4.82 -5.98
C GLU A 207 19.71 -3.56 -6.03
N ILE A 208 20.26 -3.12 -4.89
CA ILE A 208 21.18 -1.98 -4.85
C ILE A 208 22.39 -2.22 -5.76
N PHE A 209 23.05 -3.37 -5.66
CA PHE A 209 24.19 -3.70 -6.53
C PHE A 209 23.82 -3.72 -8.01
N LYS A 210 22.57 -4.09 -8.34
CA LYS A 210 22.08 -4.16 -9.70
C LYS A 210 21.81 -2.77 -10.30
N TYR A 211 21.12 -1.90 -9.56
CA TYR A 211 20.64 -0.60 -10.08
C TYR A 211 21.56 0.58 -9.75
N VAL A 212 22.45 0.40 -8.78
CA VAL A 212 23.43 1.39 -8.32
C VAL A 212 24.83 0.76 -8.38
N PRO A 213 25.40 0.58 -9.59
CA PRO A 213 26.64 -0.17 -9.80
C PRO A 213 27.88 0.50 -9.17
N SER A 214 27.77 1.75 -8.72
CA SER A 214 28.79 2.44 -7.92
C SER A 214 28.97 1.81 -6.53
N ILE A 215 27.95 1.13 -6.01
CA ILE A 215 27.95 0.47 -4.70
C ILE A 215 28.29 -1.01 -4.87
N THR A 216 29.28 -1.49 -4.12
CA THR A 216 29.68 -2.90 -4.10
C THR A 216 29.58 -3.53 -2.71
N SER A 217 29.23 -2.74 -1.69
CA SER A 217 29.04 -3.21 -0.32
C SER A 217 27.90 -2.44 0.36
N VAL A 218 27.01 -3.15 1.03
CA VAL A 218 25.92 -2.57 1.83
C VAL A 218 26.12 -2.98 3.29
N LYS A 219 26.17 -2.00 4.18
CA LYS A 219 26.15 -2.19 5.63
C LYS A 219 24.79 -1.80 6.17
N PHE A 220 24.15 -2.71 6.88
CA PHE A 220 22.96 -2.40 7.67
C PHE A 220 23.41 -2.09 9.10
N ILE A 221 23.07 -0.90 9.58
CA ILE A 221 23.42 -0.40 10.90
C ILE A 221 22.15 -0.47 11.76
N GLU A 222 22.21 -1.25 12.83
CA GLU A 222 21.18 -1.33 13.85
C GLU A 222 21.74 -0.76 15.15
N GLU A 223 21.04 0.21 15.72
CA GLU A 223 21.42 0.80 17.00
C GLU A 223 20.47 0.34 18.10
N TYR A 224 21.03 -0.24 19.17
CA TYR A 224 20.30 -0.65 20.37
C TYR A 224 20.67 0.30 21.50
N ALA A 225 19.89 1.37 21.64
CA ALA A 225 20.10 2.39 22.65
C ALA A 225 19.20 2.17 23.88
N THR A 226 19.62 2.70 25.04
CA THR A 226 18.75 2.76 26.21
C THR A 226 17.57 3.70 25.93
N ARG A 227 16.42 3.47 26.61
CA ARG A 227 15.20 4.28 26.42
C ARG A 227 15.40 5.80 26.63
N GLU A 228 16.41 6.21 27.40
CA GLU A 228 16.74 7.61 27.62
C GLU A 228 17.40 8.27 26.39
N ASN A 229 18.19 7.51 25.63
CA ASN A 229 18.86 8.01 24.42
C ASN A 229 17.92 8.02 23.21
N VAL A 230 17.03 7.04 23.07
CA VAL A 230 16.02 7.01 21.98
C VAL A 230 15.13 8.26 21.97
N LYS A 231 14.80 8.82 23.15
CA LYS A 231 14.00 10.05 23.27
C LYS A 231 14.73 11.32 22.85
N LYS A 232 16.07 11.33 22.84
CA LYS A 232 16.86 12.50 22.41
C LYS A 232 16.95 12.57 20.89
N ASP A 233 17.12 11.44 20.21
CA ASP A 233 17.16 11.39 18.74
C ASP A 233 15.81 11.73 18.10
N ASN A 234 14.71 11.17 18.62
CA ASN A 234 13.38 11.50 18.08
C ASN A 234 13.05 13.01 18.21
N ASN A 235 13.56 13.69 19.25
CA ASN A 235 13.41 15.14 19.38
C ASN A 235 14.35 15.95 18.46
N ALA A 236 15.50 15.39 18.07
CA ALA A 236 16.43 16.03 17.15
C ALA A 236 15.90 15.96 15.70
N ASP A 237 15.34 14.83 15.29
CA ASP A 237 14.71 14.64 13.97
C ASP A 237 13.49 15.57 13.78
N GLU A 238 12.68 15.78 14.82
CA GLU A 238 11.57 16.75 14.78
C GLU A 238 12.04 18.22 14.67
N GLN A 239 13.25 18.54 15.14
CA GLN A 239 13.82 19.88 15.05
C GLN A 239 14.51 20.15 13.71
N GLU A 240 15.11 19.14 13.07
CA GLU A 240 15.63 19.26 11.70
C GLU A 240 14.52 19.36 10.67
N GLY A 241 13.43 18.59 10.80
CA GLY A 241 12.25 18.70 9.92
C GLY A 241 11.63 20.10 9.90
N LYS A 242 11.54 20.77 11.06
CA LYS A 242 11.06 22.16 11.15
C LYS A 242 12.03 23.18 10.54
N LYS A 243 13.35 22.96 10.62
CA LYS A 243 14.33 23.87 10.01
C LYS A 243 14.33 23.82 8.49
N VAL A 244 14.01 22.68 7.89
CA VAL A 244 13.90 22.55 6.42
C VAL A 244 12.64 23.27 5.92
N GLU A 245 11.50 23.13 6.60
CA GLU A 245 10.27 23.89 6.26
C GLU A 245 10.44 25.41 6.44
N GLU A 246 11.21 25.85 7.44
CA GLU A 246 11.43 27.29 7.68
C GLU A 246 12.44 27.93 6.71
N GLN A 247 13.30 27.12 6.06
CA GLN A 247 14.27 27.60 5.06
C GLN A 247 13.71 27.64 3.62
N GLU A 248 12.75 26.79 3.25
CA GLU A 248 12.09 26.88 1.94
C GLU A 248 11.01 28.00 1.88
N GLY A 249 10.58 28.54 3.01
CA GLY A 249 9.59 29.62 3.09
C GLY A 249 10.12 31.06 2.96
N LYS A 250 11.44 31.28 2.84
CA LYS A 250 12.04 32.63 2.78
C LYS A 250 12.93 32.84 1.55
N LYS A 251 12.32 32.87 0.36
CA LYS A 251 12.91 33.60 -0.80
C LYS A 251 11.88 33.85 -1.91
N VAL A 252 11.01 34.86 -1.73
CA VAL A 252 10.51 35.69 -2.83
C VAL A 252 10.44 37.14 -2.33
N GLU A 253 11.02 38.03 -3.14
CA GLU A 253 11.38 39.40 -2.85
C GLU A 253 10.19 40.35 -2.70
N GLU A 254 10.37 41.30 -1.80
CA GLU A 254 9.56 42.51 -1.59
C GLU A 254 10.05 43.62 -2.55
N LYS A 255 9.16 44.17 -3.39
CA LYS A 255 9.30 45.54 -3.95
C LYS A 255 7.97 46.28 -4.07
N GLU A 256 7.88 47.31 -3.24
CA GLU A 256 7.24 48.64 -3.37
C GLU A 256 5.73 48.80 -3.68
N GLY A 257 5.05 49.56 -2.80
CA GLY A 257 3.83 50.27 -3.19
C GLY A 257 2.95 50.91 -2.09
N LYS A 258 3.36 52.09 -1.59
CA LYS A 258 2.54 53.24 -1.09
C LYS A 258 1.60 53.12 0.15
N LYS A 259 1.90 54.05 1.09
CA LYS A 259 1.05 54.74 2.10
C LYS A 259 -0.46 54.84 1.80
N VAL A 260 -1.31 54.61 2.81
CA VAL A 260 -2.48 55.44 3.21
C VAL A 260 -2.71 55.33 4.73
N GLU A 261 -3.32 56.38 5.27
CA GLU A 261 -3.39 56.93 6.62
C GLU A 261 -4.21 56.18 7.70
N GLU A 262 -3.78 56.46 8.92
CA GLU A 262 -4.46 56.56 10.23
C GLU A 262 -5.99 56.76 10.22
N LYS A 263 -6.72 55.99 11.07
CA LYS A 263 -7.86 56.47 11.87
C LYS A 263 -8.03 55.68 13.18
N GLU A 264 -8.17 56.44 14.26
CA GLU A 264 -8.54 56.05 15.63
C GLU A 264 -9.90 55.35 15.75
N GLY A 265 -10.10 54.59 16.84
CA GLY A 265 -11.46 54.23 17.27
C GLY A 265 -11.64 53.22 18.41
N LYS A 266 -11.55 53.70 19.65
CA LYS A 266 -12.31 53.32 20.86
C LYS A 266 -12.17 51.93 21.55
N LYS A 267 -11.71 52.02 22.81
CA LYS A 267 -12.07 51.18 23.98
C LYS A 267 -13.58 51.08 24.18
N VAL A 268 -14.07 49.90 24.61
CA VAL A 268 -15.14 49.72 25.63
C VAL A 268 -14.92 48.40 26.40
N GLU A 269 -15.36 48.41 27.65
CA GLU A 269 -15.07 47.62 28.84
C GLU A 269 -15.61 46.19 28.93
N GLU A 270 -14.97 45.46 29.87
CA GLU A 270 -15.46 44.40 30.76
C GLU A 270 -16.99 44.23 30.91
N LYS A 271 -17.43 42.97 30.90
CA LYS A 271 -18.47 42.47 31.80
C LYS A 271 -18.17 41.05 32.30
N GLU A 272 -18.20 40.93 33.62
CA GLU A 272 -18.16 39.70 34.42
C GLU A 272 -19.40 38.80 34.20
N GLY A 273 -19.18 37.49 34.42
CA GLY A 273 -20.02 36.69 35.33
C GLY A 273 -21.09 35.77 34.72
N LYS A 274 -20.89 34.44 34.82
CA LYS A 274 -21.63 33.57 35.76
C LYS A 274 -21.19 32.10 35.71
N LYS A 275 -20.79 31.60 36.89
CA LYS A 275 -20.82 30.18 37.32
C LYS A 275 -22.27 29.74 37.57
N VAL A 276 -22.61 28.49 37.21
CA VAL A 276 -23.63 27.62 37.82
C VAL A 276 -23.17 26.18 37.54
N GLU A 277 -22.58 25.47 38.49
CA GLU A 277 -23.18 24.62 39.55
C GLU A 277 -23.77 23.27 39.07
N GLU A 278 -23.24 22.27 39.76
CA GLU A 278 -23.44 20.82 39.77
C GLU A 278 -24.83 20.45 40.31
N LYS A 279 -25.46 19.40 39.76
CA LYS A 279 -26.53 18.66 40.45
C LYS A 279 -26.42 17.15 40.20
N GLU A 280 -26.16 16.43 41.28
CA GLU A 280 -26.36 15.00 41.44
C GLU A 280 -27.85 14.58 41.43
N GLY A 281 -28.08 13.32 41.04
CA GLY A 281 -29.05 12.44 41.71
C GLY A 281 -30.23 11.95 40.86
N LYS A 282 -30.29 10.65 40.53
CA LYS A 282 -30.93 9.61 41.38
C LYS A 282 -31.02 8.23 40.68
N LYS A 283 -30.77 7.19 41.49
CA LYS A 283 -31.04 5.76 41.32
C LYS A 283 -32.46 5.43 40.85
N VAL A 284 -32.59 4.32 40.12
CA VAL A 284 -33.69 3.35 40.27
C VAL A 284 -33.11 1.92 40.24
N GLU A 285 -33.42 1.15 41.28
CA GLU A 285 -33.16 -0.29 41.43
C GLU A 285 -34.37 -1.12 40.96
N GLU A 286 -34.11 -2.42 40.80
CA GLU A 286 -35.02 -3.56 41.09
C GLU A 286 -35.84 -4.17 39.91
N LYS A 287 -35.53 -5.42 39.49
CA LYS A 287 -36.10 -6.65 40.09
C LYS A 287 -35.62 -7.95 39.42
N GLU A 288 -35.30 -8.92 40.27
CA GLU A 288 -35.13 -10.35 39.98
C GLU A 288 -36.45 -11.04 39.58
N GLY A 289 -36.36 -12.14 38.81
CA GLY A 289 -37.42 -13.12 38.60
C GLY A 289 -36.86 -14.52 38.32
N LYS A 290 -37.28 -15.50 39.12
CA LYS A 290 -36.74 -16.88 39.30
C LYS A 290 -37.11 -17.90 38.21
N LYS A 291 -36.21 -18.90 38.07
CA LYS A 291 -36.35 -20.36 37.82
C LYS A 291 -37.68 -20.96 37.35
N VAL A 292 -37.59 -21.88 36.39
CA VAL A 292 -38.26 -23.20 36.41
C VAL A 292 -37.30 -24.29 35.87
N GLU A 293 -37.05 -25.33 36.66
CA GLU A 293 -36.54 -26.65 36.26
C GLU A 293 -37.70 -27.50 35.71
N GLU A 294 -37.47 -28.35 34.71
CA GLU A 294 -37.74 -29.80 34.88
C GLU A 294 -37.11 -30.67 33.77
N GLN A 295 -36.71 -31.86 34.20
CA GLN A 295 -36.02 -32.93 33.49
C GLN A 295 -36.94 -33.73 32.56
N LYS A 296 -36.36 -34.45 31.58
CA LYS A 296 -36.49 -35.93 31.54
C LYS A 296 -35.57 -36.62 30.53
N LYS A 297 -35.00 -37.72 31.04
CA LYS A 297 -34.27 -38.81 30.39
C LYS A 297 -35.04 -39.45 29.22
N LYS A 298 -34.34 -39.79 28.13
CA LYS A 298 -34.01 -41.16 27.72
C LYS A 298 -33.04 -41.17 26.55
#